data_AF-A0A7K1XXQ2-F1
#
_entry.id   AF-A0A7K1XXQ2-F1
#
_cell.length_a   1.000
_cell.length_b   1.000
_cell.length_c   1.000
_cell.angle_alpha   90.00
_cell.angle_beta   90.00
_cell.angle_gamma   90.00
#
_symmetry.space_group_name_H-M   'P 1'
#
loop_
_entity.id
_entity.type
_entity.pdbx_description
1 polymer ?
#
loop_
_entity_poly.entity_id
_entity_poly.type
_entity_poly.pdbx_seq_one_letter_code
_entity_poly.pdbx_strand_id
1 'polypeptide(L)' 'MLHLKYALQRIDPKVKNAMQIRQSVITEWLKEKNLRIVQYMVGHKYVSSTELYKTTNLENLKEALNKFHPLK' A
#
# COMPACT_ATOMS: atom_id res chain seq x y z
N MET A 1 1.43 5.48 -23.17
CA MET A 1 1.66 5.47 -21.70
C MET A 1 2.71 6.47 -21.19
N LEU A 2 3.71 6.92 -21.98
CA LEU A 2 4.70 7.90 -21.50
C LEU A 2 4.08 9.25 -21.08
N HIS A 3 3.06 9.72 -21.80
CA HIS A 3 2.49 11.06 -21.58
C HIS A 3 1.83 11.20 -20.20
N LEU A 4 1.13 10.17 -19.74
CA LEU A 4 0.51 10.14 -18.41
C LEU A 4 1.58 10.16 -17.31
N LYS A 5 2.65 9.39 -17.46
CA LYS A 5 3.76 9.38 -16.50
C LYS A 5 4.37 10.78 -16.37
N TYR A 6 4.68 11.44 -17.48
CA TYR A 6 5.24 12.80 -17.45
C TYR A 6 4.28 13.81 -16.85
N ALA A 7 2.98 13.73 -17.18
CA ALA A 7 1.96 14.59 -16.59
C ALA A 7 1.88 14.42 -15.06
N LEU A 8 1.92 13.18 -14.57
CA LEU A 8 1.89 12.88 -13.13
C LEU A 8 3.18 13.32 -12.42
N GLN A 9 4.34 13.17 -13.07
CA GLN A 9 5.63 13.62 -12.53
C GLN A 9 5.74 15.14 -12.41
N ARG A 10 4.98 15.89 -13.21
CA ARG A 10 4.87 17.35 -13.04
C ARG A 10 4.07 17.75 -11.78
N ILE A 11 3.18 16.88 -11.30
CA ILE A 11 2.40 17.10 -10.08
C ILE A 11 3.20 16.62 -8.86
N ASP A 12 3.69 15.38 -8.92
CA ASP A 12 4.57 14.80 -7.90
C ASP A 12 5.77 14.11 -8.57
N PRO A 13 6.98 14.69 -8.47
CA PRO A 13 8.20 14.12 -9.01
C PRO A 13 8.56 12.74 -8.46
N LYS A 14 8.03 12.36 -7.29
CA LYS A 14 8.29 11.05 -6.65
C LYS A 14 7.54 9.90 -7.33
N VAL A 15 6.59 10.19 -8.23
CA VAL A 15 5.86 9.17 -8.99
C VAL A 15 6.80 8.45 -9.96
N LYS A 16 7.01 7.15 -9.72
CA LYS A 16 7.89 6.31 -10.53
C LYS A 16 7.12 5.66 -11.69
N ASN A 17 5.96 5.07 -11.38
CA ASN A 17 5.14 4.33 -12.33
C ASN A 17 3.69 4.19 -11.83
N ALA A 18 2.80 3.74 -12.73
CA ALA A 18 1.39 3.52 -12.40
C ALA A 18 1.17 2.39 -11.38
N MET A 19 2.09 1.44 -11.29
CA MET A 19 2.03 0.38 -10.29
C MET A 19 2.12 0.98 -8.88
N GLN A 20 3.09 1.86 -8.60
CA GLN A 20 3.22 2.57 -7.32
C GLN A 20 1.90 3.27 -6.92
N ILE A 21 1.28 3.98 -7.86
CA ILE A 21 0.00 4.67 -7.61
C ILE A 21 -1.09 3.66 -7.24
N ARG A 22 -1.18 2.54 -8.00
CA ARG A 22 -2.10 1.45 -7.67
C ARG A 22 -1.86 0.92 -6.26
N GLN A 23 -0.60 0.67 -5.88
CA GLN A 23 -0.26 0.20 -4.54
C GLN A 23 -0.75 1.20 -3.47
N SER A 24 -0.48 2.50 -3.65
CA SER A 24 -0.93 3.56 -2.73
C SER A 24 -2.45 3.61 -2.57
N VAL A 25 -3.19 3.49 -3.68
CA VAL A 25 -4.67 3.48 -3.64
C VAL A 25 -5.20 2.25 -2.90
N ILE A 26 -4.62 1.07 -3.15
CA ILE A 26 -5.02 -0.18 -2.46
C ILE A 26 -4.75 -0.06 -0.95
N THR A 27 -3.59 0.46 -0.57
CA THR A 27 -3.24 0.64 0.85
C THR A 27 -4.19 1.60 1.54
N GLU A 28 -4.63 2.66 0.86
CA GLU A 28 -5.57 3.63 1.44
C GLU A 28 -6.97 3.01 1.61
N TRP A 29 -7.46 2.28 0.60
CA TRP A 29 -8.76 1.61 0.71
C TRP A 29 -8.80 0.56 1.82
N LEU A 30 -7.69 -0.12 2.09
CA LEU A 30 -7.60 -1.11 3.16
C LEU A 30 -7.68 -0.50 4.57
N LYS A 31 -7.46 0.81 4.73
CA LYS A 31 -7.65 1.50 6.02
C LYS A 31 -9.12 1.71 6.35
N GLU A 32 -9.94 1.97 5.33
CA GLU A 32 -11.35 2.34 5.51
C GLU A 32 -12.33 1.18 5.27
N LYS A 33 -11.94 0.21 4.42
CA LYS A 33 -12.86 -0.80 3.88
C LYS A 33 -12.41 -2.21 4.23
N ASN A 34 -13.37 -3.13 4.24
CA ASN A 34 -13.08 -4.54 4.47
C ASN A 34 -12.22 -5.13 3.33
N LEU A 35 -11.30 -6.03 3.68
CA LEU A 35 -10.38 -6.72 2.77
C LEU A 35 -11.10 -7.36 1.55
N ARG A 36 -12.28 -7.96 1.75
CA ARG A 36 -13.03 -8.60 0.67
C ARG A 36 -13.61 -7.59 -0.31
N ILE A 37 -14.06 -6.42 0.17
CA ILE A 37 -14.55 -5.32 -0.68
C ILE A 37 -13.41 -4.82 -1.54
N VAL A 38 -12.24 -4.54 -0.93
CA VAL A 38 -11.07 -4.06 -1.66
C VAL A 38 -10.63 -5.08 -2.71
N GLN A 39 -10.64 -6.38 -2.41
CA GLN A 39 -10.33 -7.44 -3.37
C GLN A 39 -11.18 -7.33 -4.65
N TYR A 40 -12.49 -7.12 -4.52
CA TYR A 40 -13.39 -6.94 -5.66
C TYR A 40 -13.10 -5.65 -6.42
N MET A 41 -12.86 -4.54 -5.72
CA MET A 41 -12.54 -3.24 -6.33
C MET A 41 -11.28 -3.29 -7.20
N VAL A 42 -10.27 -4.05 -6.76
CA VAL A 42 -8.98 -4.15 -7.46
C VAL A 42 -8.95 -5.28 -8.48
N GLY A 43 -9.94 -6.19 -8.46
CA GLY A 43 -10.04 -7.34 -9.36
C GLY A 43 -9.04 -8.45 -9.09
N HIS A 44 -8.62 -8.67 -7.84
CA HIS A 44 -7.68 -9.74 -7.51
C HIS A 44 -8.38 -11.10 -7.40
N LYS A 45 -7.83 -12.11 -8.10
CA LYS A 45 -8.34 -13.49 -8.07
C LYS A 45 -8.32 -14.08 -6.66
N TYR A 46 -7.25 -13.84 -5.91
CA TYR A 46 -7.07 -14.35 -4.56
C TYR A 46 -7.07 -13.22 -3.53
N VAL A 47 -7.69 -13.45 -2.37
CA VAL A 47 -7.72 -12.47 -1.28
C VAL A 47 -6.32 -12.18 -0.74
N SER A 48 -5.46 -13.20 -0.71
CA SER A 48 -4.06 -13.10 -0.30
C SER A 48 -3.28 -12.06 -1.11
N SER A 49 -3.56 -11.93 -2.41
CA SER A 49 -2.94 -10.90 -3.26
C SER A 49 -3.30 -9.47 -2.82
N THR A 50 -4.46 -9.29 -2.19
CA THR A 50 -4.88 -7.99 -1.63
C THR A 50 -4.36 -7.81 -0.21
N GLU A 51 -4.27 -8.89 0.55
CA GLU A 51 -3.78 -8.88 1.93
C GLU A 51 -2.31 -8.45 2.05
N LEU A 52 -1.48 -8.75 1.04
CA LEU A 52 -0.09 -8.32 0.97
C LEU A 52 0.10 -6.79 1.08
N TYR A 53 -0.95 -6.01 0.84
CA TYR A 53 -0.93 -4.55 0.96
C TYR A 53 -1.25 -4.03 2.37
N LYS A 54 -1.64 -4.89 3.33
CA LYS A 54 -1.84 -4.47 4.71
C LYS A 54 -0.48 -4.19 5.37
N THR A 55 -0.25 -2.94 5.75
CA THR A 55 0.98 -2.49 6.44
C THR A 55 1.00 -2.79 7.94
N THR A 56 -0.05 -3.40 8.48
CA THR A 56 -0.27 -3.66 9.92
C THR A 56 0.90 -4.37 10.59
N ASN A 57 1.68 -5.17 9.86
CA ASN A 57 2.83 -5.87 10.42
C ASN A 57 4.02 -4.96 10.77
N LEU A 58 4.23 -3.85 10.04
CA LEU A 58 5.41 -2.99 10.27
C LEU A 58 5.26 -2.10 11.51
N GLU A 59 4.07 -1.56 11.74
CA GLU A 59 3.79 -0.73 12.92
C GLU A 59 3.83 -1.58 14.20
N ASN A 60 3.15 -2.73 14.20
CA ASN A 60 3.19 -3.69 15.29
C ASN A 60 4.63 -4.19 15.56
N LEU A 61 5.41 -4.44 14.51
CA LEU A 61 6.82 -4.83 14.66
C LEU A 61 7.66 -3.71 15.27
N LYS A 62 7.44 -2.45 14.86
CA LYS A 62 8.14 -1.28 15.41
C LYS A 62 7.80 -1.09 16.89
N GLU A 63 6.54 -1.25 17.27
CA GLU A 63 6.13 -1.20 18.68
C GLU A 63 6.73 -2.36 19.50
N ALA A 64 6.68 -3.58 18.98
CA ALA A 64 7.29 -4.73 19.63
C ALA A 64 8.80 -4.54 19.81
N LEU A 65 9.49 -4.06 18.77
CA LEU A 65 10.90 -3.73 18.84
C LEU A 65 11.17 -2.70 19.93
N ASN A 66 10.45 -1.58 19.96
CA ASN A 66 10.61 -0.55 21.00
C ASN A 66 10.34 -1.06 22.42
N LYS A 67 9.42 -2.03 22.57
CA LYS A 67 9.05 -2.60 23.88
C LYS A 67 10.10 -3.58 24.40
N PHE A 68 10.70 -4.38 23.52
CA PHE A 68 11.57 -5.49 23.89
C PHE A 68 13.05 -5.29 23.51
N HIS A 69 13.43 -4.15 22.92
CA HIS A 69 14.83 -3.90 22.59
C HIS A 69 15.67 -3.85 23.88
N PRO A 70 16.65 -4.76 24.05
CA PRO A 70 17.47 -4.83 25.27
C PRO A 70 18.40 -3.61 25.45
N LEU A 71 18.56 -2.79 24.42
CA LEU A 71 19.26 -1.51 24.47
C LEU A 71 18.21 -0.39 24.54
N LYS A 72 17.69 -0.13 25.74
CA LYS A 72 17.09 1.17 26.06
C LYS A 72 18.15 2.11 26.59
#